data_AF-A0A7X9FXW5-F1
#
_entry.id   AF-A0A7X9FXW5-F1
#
_cell.length_a   1.000
_cell.length_b   1.000
_cell.length_c   1.000
_cell.angle_alpha   90.00
_cell.angle_beta   90.00
_cell.angle_gamma   90.00
#
_symmetry.space_group_name_H-M   'P 1'
#
loop_
_entity.id
_entity.type
_entity.pdbx_description
1 polymer ?
#
loop_
_entity_poly.entity_id
_entity_poly.type
_entity_poly.pdbx_seq_one_letter_code
_entity_poly.pdbx_strand_id
1 'polypeptide(L)'
;MTLVLLLLAFTPFLVGAGNQAKVDFNRFFLDRTMRIDYYHLGDNQQEVIALDKIYDQGLWAGPVKTLIDPFMRGRYCARVYDQASGQLIFARAFDSLFGEYKTTDEALKGIKRTFQETVLIPYPKQKISLAIEVRDKNNNFHQIFSQEIDPASIFIIKEKPESGVKVYELLKSGPPSQKVDLAFLAEGYTAAEEGKLKQDLDRFVAVFFSQEPYKSLKNKFNIYGVFKPSAESGCDEPGYGQFKQTALGCSFDSLGSDRYLLTDDNRRLRDLASNVPYDALMIMVNHNRYGGGGIYNLYCTFTTDNQWYEYLMLHEFGHSFTGLADEYYTSQVAYNEFYPRGIEPVEPNITALLNPKDVKWKKLLTPGTAVPTPWEKEEFDRFDLAYQKVRQELNERIARMKREGAPKDEVTKLEAESEKLSLEQGKKVEEFLARSKYAGKVGVFEGAGYASTGLYRPAVDCIMFTKGAKPYCPVCLEAVRQMIKFYSD
;
A
#
# COMPACT_ATOMS: atom_id res chain seq x y z
N MET A 1 -6.75 -24.98 -49.33
CA MET A 1 -7.12 -23.98 -48.30
C MET A 1 -5.91 -23.85 -47.39
N THR A 2 -4.98 -22.98 -47.77
CA THR A 2 -3.63 -22.91 -47.17
C THR A 2 -3.67 -21.85 -46.07
N LEU A 3 -3.57 -22.28 -44.83
CA LEU A 3 -3.61 -21.42 -43.65
C LEU A 3 -2.27 -20.67 -43.54
N VAL A 4 -2.28 -19.35 -43.76
CA VAL A 4 -1.11 -18.49 -43.57
C VAL A 4 -0.99 -18.20 -42.07
N LEU A 5 0.02 -18.78 -41.42
CA LEU A 5 0.45 -18.40 -40.08
C LEU A 5 1.13 -17.03 -40.16
N LEU A 6 0.49 -15.99 -39.62
CA LEU A 6 1.11 -14.70 -39.34
C LEU A 6 2.00 -14.86 -38.09
N LEU A 7 3.30 -14.99 -38.30
CA LEU A 7 4.31 -14.84 -37.26
C LEU A 7 4.42 -13.34 -36.90
N LEU A 8 3.87 -12.95 -35.75
CA LEU A 8 4.20 -11.70 -35.10
C LEU A 8 5.65 -11.80 -34.59
N ALA A 9 6.56 -11.09 -35.26
CA ALA A 9 7.95 -11.00 -34.84
C ALA A 9 8.05 -10.17 -33.53
N PHE A 10 8.17 -10.87 -32.40
CA PHE A 10 8.68 -10.27 -31.17
C PHE A 10 10.14 -9.89 -31.41
N THR A 11 10.41 -8.59 -31.56
CA THR A 11 11.78 -8.08 -31.52
C THR A 11 12.16 -7.89 -30.05
N PRO A 12 13.15 -8.63 -29.52
CA PRO A 12 13.66 -8.40 -28.19
C PRO A 12 14.43 -7.07 -28.21
N PHE A 13 13.90 -6.05 -27.52
CA PHE A 13 14.65 -4.83 -27.26
C PHE A 13 15.79 -5.16 -26.29
N LEU A 14 17.00 -5.25 -26.84
CA LEU A 14 18.23 -5.24 -26.06
C LEU A 14 18.34 -3.88 -25.35
N VAL A 15 18.00 -3.83 -24.07
CA VAL A 15 18.25 -2.68 -23.21
C VAL A 15 19.75 -2.61 -22.96
N GLY A 16 20.46 -1.87 -23.82
CA GLY A 16 21.81 -1.43 -23.50
C GLY A 16 21.75 -0.50 -22.29
N ALA A 17 22.54 -0.77 -21.26
CA ALA A 17 22.79 0.12 -20.14
C ALA A 17 23.60 1.35 -20.60
N GLY A 18 23.02 2.13 -21.51
CA GLY A 18 23.46 3.48 -21.80
C GLY A 18 23.01 4.39 -20.66
N ASN A 19 23.88 5.30 -20.25
CA ASN A 19 23.58 6.35 -19.28
C ASN A 19 22.40 7.18 -19.82
N GLN A 20 21.17 6.83 -19.46
CA GLN A 20 19.98 7.43 -20.06
C GLN A 20 19.96 8.90 -19.67
N ALA A 21 20.01 9.79 -20.67
CA ALA A 21 19.94 11.22 -20.44
C ALA A 21 18.69 11.55 -19.62
N LYS A 22 18.83 12.48 -18.66
CA LYS A 22 17.73 12.93 -17.80
C LYS A 22 16.52 13.30 -18.67
N VAL A 23 15.37 12.70 -18.39
CA VAL A 23 14.13 12.99 -19.13
C VAL A 23 13.65 14.40 -18.78
N ASP A 24 13.44 15.22 -19.80
CA ASP A 24 12.86 16.56 -19.66
C ASP A 24 11.32 16.48 -19.70
N PHE A 25 10.68 16.80 -18.58
CA PHE A 25 9.21 16.80 -18.48
C PHE A 25 8.56 17.67 -19.55
N ASN A 26 9.02 18.90 -19.73
CA ASN A 26 8.39 19.86 -20.63
C ASN A 26 8.55 19.47 -22.10
N ARG A 27 9.50 18.59 -22.43
CA ARG A 27 9.63 18.04 -23.77
C ARG A 27 8.52 17.04 -24.07
N PHE A 28 8.21 16.14 -23.15
CA PHE A 28 7.34 14.99 -23.41
C PHE A 28 5.91 15.14 -22.88
N PHE A 29 5.71 15.94 -21.82
CA PHE A 29 4.47 15.95 -21.07
C PHE A 29 3.88 17.36 -20.88
N LEU A 30 2.56 17.39 -20.66
CA LEU A 30 1.81 18.53 -20.14
C LEU A 30 1.65 18.37 -18.63
N ASP A 31 1.44 19.49 -17.93
CA ASP A 31 1.11 19.51 -16.49
C ASP A 31 -0.33 19.07 -16.23
N ARG A 32 -0.64 17.83 -16.62
CA ARG A 32 -1.94 17.18 -16.56
C ARG A 32 -1.74 15.69 -16.29
N THR A 33 -2.75 15.02 -15.78
CA THR A 33 -2.72 13.58 -15.49
C THR A 33 -3.49 12.81 -16.57
N MET A 34 -2.84 11.82 -17.19
CA MET A 34 -3.52 10.76 -17.91
C MET A 34 -3.73 9.59 -16.96
N ARG A 35 -5.00 9.30 -16.62
CA ARG A 35 -5.39 8.12 -15.85
C ARG A 35 -5.72 6.99 -16.81
N ILE A 36 -5.15 5.82 -16.57
CA ILE A 36 -5.30 4.64 -17.43
C ILE A 36 -5.82 3.51 -16.55
N ASP A 37 -7.09 3.18 -16.72
CA ASP A 37 -7.76 2.09 -16.03
C ASP A 37 -7.67 0.81 -16.85
N TYR A 38 -7.43 -0.30 -16.17
CA TYR A 38 -7.35 -1.62 -16.78
C TYR A 38 -7.89 -2.69 -15.83
N TYR A 39 -8.17 -3.86 -16.37
CA TYR A 39 -8.47 -5.06 -15.60
C TYR A 39 -7.24 -5.96 -15.55
N HIS A 40 -6.96 -6.49 -14.36
CA HIS A 40 -5.94 -7.49 -14.12
C HIS A 40 -6.63 -8.78 -13.66
N LEU A 41 -6.50 -9.86 -14.43
CA LEU A 41 -7.25 -11.09 -14.22
C LEU A 41 -6.38 -12.33 -14.31
N GLY A 42 -6.72 -13.34 -13.51
CA GLY A 42 -5.96 -14.59 -13.46
C GLY A 42 -6.07 -15.32 -12.14
N ASP A 43 -5.09 -16.18 -11.90
CA ASP A 43 -4.92 -17.05 -10.73
C ASP A 43 -3.42 -17.08 -10.33
N ASN A 44 -3.01 -18.06 -9.53
CA ASN A 44 -1.60 -18.16 -9.09
C ASN A 44 -0.59 -18.43 -10.24
N GLN A 45 -1.03 -18.99 -11.37
CA GLN A 45 -0.17 -19.41 -12.48
C GLN A 45 -0.21 -18.42 -13.65
N GLN A 46 -1.36 -17.82 -13.93
CA GLN A 46 -1.58 -16.97 -15.10
C GLN A 46 -2.03 -15.58 -14.68
N GLU A 47 -1.57 -14.57 -15.41
CA GLU A 47 -2.06 -13.20 -15.29
C GLU A 47 -2.19 -12.55 -16.67
N VAL A 48 -3.26 -11.79 -16.86
CA VAL A 48 -3.60 -11.09 -18.10
C VAL A 48 -4.08 -9.69 -17.75
N ILE A 49 -3.66 -8.71 -18.54
CA ILE A 49 -4.10 -7.33 -18.43
C ILE A 49 -4.90 -6.95 -19.68
N ALA A 50 -6.02 -6.25 -19.48
CA ALA A 50 -6.83 -5.67 -20.53
C ALA A 50 -7.16 -4.21 -20.22
N LEU A 51 -6.92 -3.31 -21.19
CA LEU A 51 -7.26 -1.89 -21.07
C LEU A 51 -8.78 -1.72 -20.90
N ASP A 52 -9.21 -0.87 -19.96
CA ASP A 52 -10.60 -0.46 -19.76
C ASP A 52 -10.85 0.92 -20.38
N LYS A 53 -10.37 1.99 -19.71
CA LYS A 53 -10.65 3.38 -20.07
C LYS A 53 -9.45 4.29 -19.81
N ILE A 54 -9.40 5.39 -20.54
CA ILE A 54 -8.37 6.42 -20.39
C ILE A 54 -9.05 7.77 -20.16
N TYR A 55 -8.53 8.52 -19.18
CA TYR A 55 -9.09 9.78 -18.73
C TYR A 55 -8.04 10.88 -18.73
N ASP A 56 -8.53 12.10 -18.90
CA ASP A 56 -7.83 13.34 -18.67
C ASP A 56 -8.24 13.91 -17.31
N GLN A 57 -7.45 13.62 -16.27
CA GLN A 57 -7.88 13.72 -14.87
C GLN A 57 -7.40 14.99 -14.15
N GLY A 58 -7.25 16.10 -14.88
CA GLY A 58 -6.81 17.38 -14.28
C GLY A 58 -5.29 17.48 -14.12
N LEU A 59 -4.81 18.20 -13.11
CA LEU A 59 -3.38 18.53 -12.91
C LEU A 59 -2.53 17.29 -12.58
N TRP A 60 -1.25 17.33 -12.95
CA TRP A 60 -0.26 16.32 -12.53
C TRP A 60 0.27 16.66 -11.13
N ALA A 61 0.07 15.75 -10.18
CA ALA A 61 0.60 15.90 -8.83
C ALA A 61 2.06 15.45 -8.72
N GLY A 62 2.42 14.40 -9.47
CA GLY A 62 3.68 13.71 -9.29
C GLY A 62 4.94 14.47 -9.67
N PRO A 63 6.10 13.83 -9.50
CA PRO A 63 7.38 14.47 -9.73
C PRO A 63 7.56 14.89 -11.20
N VAL A 64 8.10 16.08 -11.41
CA VAL A 64 8.45 16.60 -12.75
C VAL A 64 9.95 16.55 -13.04
N LYS A 65 10.79 16.29 -12.03
CA LYS A 65 12.26 16.24 -12.15
C LYS A 65 12.82 14.83 -12.24
N THR A 66 12.17 13.87 -11.58
CA THR A 66 12.58 12.47 -11.50
C THR A 66 11.44 11.59 -11.99
N LEU A 67 11.38 11.38 -13.31
CA LEU A 67 10.28 10.70 -13.98
C LEU A 67 10.43 9.18 -14.00
N ILE A 68 11.63 8.67 -13.69
CA ILE A 68 11.91 7.25 -13.53
C ILE A 68 12.05 6.99 -12.04
N ASP A 69 11.18 6.15 -11.49
CA ASP A 69 11.23 5.72 -10.11
C ASP A 69 12.63 5.15 -9.76
N PRO A 70 13.39 5.77 -8.83
CA PRO A 70 14.73 5.32 -8.49
C PRO A 70 14.73 4.12 -7.55
N PHE A 71 13.60 3.80 -6.92
CA PHE A 71 13.48 2.73 -5.94
C PHE A 71 13.07 1.43 -6.59
N MET A 72 12.23 1.51 -7.63
CA MET A 72 11.69 0.34 -8.34
C MET A 72 11.19 -0.74 -7.37
N ARG A 73 10.43 -0.34 -6.34
CA ARG A 73 9.84 -1.24 -5.33
C ARG A 73 8.53 -1.86 -5.85
N GLY A 74 8.15 -2.99 -5.28
CA GLY A 74 6.93 -3.71 -5.66
C GLY A 74 7.12 -4.70 -6.81
N ARG A 75 6.04 -5.45 -7.06
CA ARG A 75 5.96 -6.56 -8.00
C ARG A 75 5.78 -6.12 -9.44
N TYR A 76 5.13 -4.97 -9.66
CA TYR A 76 4.80 -4.48 -10.99
C TYR A 76 5.48 -3.15 -11.31
N CYS A 77 5.64 -2.85 -12.60
CA CYS A 77 6.12 -1.56 -13.06
C CYS A 77 5.37 -1.11 -14.30
N ALA A 78 4.88 0.13 -14.29
CA ALA A 78 4.38 0.81 -15.47
C ALA A 78 5.52 1.62 -16.10
N ARG A 79 5.82 1.36 -17.37
CA ARG A 79 6.79 2.10 -18.17
C ARG A 79 6.13 2.77 -19.35
N VAL A 80 6.55 4.00 -19.63
CA VAL A 80 6.06 4.78 -20.77
C VAL A 80 7.24 5.11 -21.67
N TYR A 81 7.11 4.73 -22.93
CA TYR A 81 8.08 5.01 -23.97
C TYR A 81 7.50 6.02 -24.96
N ASP A 82 8.29 7.02 -25.34
CA ASP A 82 7.97 7.87 -26.48
C ASP A 82 7.98 7.03 -27.76
N GLN A 83 6.86 7.02 -28.50
CA GLN A 83 6.74 6.10 -29.64
C GLN A 83 7.73 6.43 -30.76
N ALA A 84 8.00 7.72 -31.00
CA ALA A 84 8.82 8.15 -32.12
C ALA A 84 10.30 7.78 -31.93
N SER A 85 10.81 7.88 -30.70
CA SER A 85 12.23 7.63 -30.39
C SER A 85 12.51 6.29 -29.71
N GLY A 86 11.48 5.63 -29.15
CA GLY A 86 11.65 4.46 -28.28
C GLY A 86 12.26 4.78 -26.91
N GLN A 87 12.43 6.06 -26.57
CA GLN A 87 13.03 6.47 -25.30
C GLN A 87 12.06 6.20 -24.13
N LEU A 88 12.55 5.57 -23.05
CA LEU A 88 11.83 5.51 -21.78
C LEU A 88 11.70 6.93 -21.19
N ILE A 89 10.48 7.40 -20.99
CA ILE A 89 10.18 8.78 -20.57
C ILE A 89 9.48 8.86 -19.21
N PHE A 90 8.91 7.77 -18.71
CA PHE A 90 8.36 7.67 -17.36
C PHE A 90 8.37 6.21 -16.89
N ALA A 91 8.61 5.99 -15.59
CA ALA A 91 8.45 4.69 -14.97
C ALA A 91 8.01 4.81 -13.51
N ARG A 92 7.03 3.99 -13.11
CA ARG A 92 6.54 3.88 -11.74
C ARG A 92 6.37 2.43 -11.35
N ALA A 93 6.97 2.00 -10.25
CA ALA A 93 6.79 0.65 -9.72
C ALA A 93 5.70 0.65 -8.64
N PHE A 94 4.96 -0.45 -8.51
CA PHE A 94 3.79 -0.55 -7.63
C PHE A 94 3.48 -2.01 -7.25
N ASP A 95 2.64 -2.19 -6.26
CA ASP A 95 1.96 -3.45 -5.95
C ASP A 95 0.46 -3.32 -6.21
N SER A 96 -0.24 -4.45 -6.31
CA SER A 96 -1.65 -4.46 -6.64
C SER A 96 -2.43 -5.52 -5.86
N LEU A 97 -3.75 -5.32 -5.78
CA LEU A 97 -4.69 -6.29 -5.19
C LEU A 97 -4.61 -7.65 -5.88
N PHE A 98 -4.47 -7.67 -7.22
CA PHE A 98 -4.26 -8.92 -7.93
C PHE A 98 -2.93 -9.58 -7.52
N GLY A 99 -1.86 -8.80 -7.37
CA GLY A 99 -0.58 -9.28 -6.86
C GLY A 99 -0.72 -9.99 -5.52
N GLU A 100 -1.44 -9.40 -4.58
CA GLU A 100 -1.74 -10.04 -3.30
C GLU A 100 -2.63 -11.28 -3.47
N TYR A 101 -3.75 -11.16 -4.19
CA TYR A 101 -4.68 -12.27 -4.46
C TYR A 101 -3.97 -13.49 -5.03
N LYS A 102 -3.02 -13.30 -5.95
CA LYS A 102 -2.23 -14.36 -6.59
C LYS A 102 -1.53 -15.30 -5.60
N THR A 103 -1.30 -14.84 -4.37
CA THR A 103 -0.62 -15.60 -3.30
C THR A 103 -1.60 -16.30 -2.34
N THR A 104 -2.90 -16.12 -2.51
CA THR A 104 -3.95 -16.69 -1.63
C THR A 104 -4.24 -18.17 -1.94
N ASP A 105 -4.86 -18.87 -0.98
CA ASP A 105 -5.34 -20.24 -1.17
C ASP A 105 -6.33 -20.39 -2.34
N GLU A 106 -7.19 -19.39 -2.56
CA GLU A 106 -8.15 -19.41 -3.67
C GLU A 106 -7.45 -19.40 -5.03
N ALA A 107 -6.49 -18.47 -5.20
CA ALA A 107 -5.69 -18.41 -6.40
C ALA A 107 -4.87 -19.69 -6.59
N LEU A 108 -4.30 -20.27 -5.52
CA LEU A 108 -3.58 -21.55 -5.55
C LEU A 108 -4.45 -22.72 -6.01
N LYS A 109 -5.75 -22.70 -5.68
CA LYS A 109 -6.75 -23.67 -6.17
C LYS A 109 -7.15 -23.44 -7.63
N GLY A 110 -6.59 -22.44 -8.31
CA GLY A 110 -6.88 -22.11 -9.70
C GLY A 110 -8.16 -21.30 -9.90
N ILE A 111 -8.71 -20.69 -8.84
CA ILE A 111 -9.85 -19.78 -8.97
C ILE A 111 -9.37 -18.51 -9.65
N LYS A 112 -9.98 -18.18 -10.79
CA LYS A 112 -9.68 -16.96 -11.52
C LYS A 112 -10.53 -15.81 -11.02
N ARG A 113 -9.90 -14.68 -10.73
CA ARG A 113 -10.58 -13.43 -10.38
C ARG A 113 -10.08 -12.29 -11.28
N THR A 114 -10.85 -11.22 -11.28
CA THR A 114 -10.57 -9.98 -12.00
C THR A 114 -10.57 -8.83 -11.01
N PHE A 115 -9.58 -7.97 -11.12
CA PHE A 115 -9.43 -6.74 -10.32
C PHE A 115 -9.34 -5.55 -11.27
N GLN A 116 -9.94 -4.44 -10.88
CA GLN A 116 -9.75 -3.18 -11.60
C GLN A 116 -8.56 -2.44 -11.00
N GLU A 117 -7.68 -1.94 -11.84
CA GLU A 117 -6.44 -1.26 -11.44
C GLU A 117 -6.25 0.01 -12.29
N THR A 118 -5.40 0.91 -11.82
CA THR A 118 -5.14 2.20 -12.46
C THR A 118 -3.67 2.53 -12.40
N VAL A 119 -3.14 3.04 -13.51
CA VAL A 119 -1.87 3.76 -13.55
C VAL A 119 -2.14 5.24 -13.85
N LEU A 120 -1.44 6.12 -13.14
CA LEU A 120 -1.42 7.55 -13.42
C LEU A 120 -0.06 7.92 -14.03
N ILE A 121 -0.10 8.63 -15.16
CA ILE A 121 1.09 9.17 -15.81
C ILE A 121 0.91 10.66 -16.10
N PRO A 122 2.01 11.44 -16.21
CA PRO A 122 1.91 12.79 -16.74
C PRO A 122 1.42 12.72 -18.20
N TYR A 123 0.56 13.65 -18.58
CA TYR A 123 -0.17 13.58 -19.85
C TYR A 123 0.79 13.80 -21.03
N PRO A 124 0.94 12.81 -21.94
CA PRO A 124 1.92 12.90 -23.01
C PRO A 124 1.48 13.87 -24.11
N LYS A 125 2.45 14.56 -24.72
CA LYS A 125 2.22 15.46 -25.88
C LYS A 125 2.11 14.72 -27.20
N GLN A 126 2.71 13.53 -27.28
CA GLN A 126 2.79 12.68 -28.47
C GLN A 126 2.39 11.26 -28.12
N LYS A 127 2.23 10.41 -29.14
CA LYS A 127 1.92 8.99 -28.94
C LYS A 127 2.99 8.31 -28.08
N ILE A 128 2.52 7.41 -27.22
CA ILE A 128 3.37 6.61 -26.33
C ILE A 128 3.10 5.12 -26.49
N SER A 129 4.06 4.30 -26.06
CA SER A 129 3.81 2.91 -25.70
C SER A 129 3.82 2.79 -24.17
N LEU A 130 2.68 2.41 -23.59
CA LEU A 130 2.60 1.97 -22.20
C LEU A 130 2.95 0.49 -22.14
N ALA A 131 3.80 0.10 -21.21
CA ALA A 131 4.08 -1.29 -20.85
C ALA A 131 3.81 -1.51 -19.36
N ILE A 132 3.14 -2.61 -19.01
CA ILE A 132 3.11 -3.12 -17.63
C ILE A 132 3.99 -4.35 -17.57
N GLU A 133 4.92 -4.33 -16.62
CA GLU A 133 5.91 -5.37 -16.38
C GLU A 133 5.71 -6.01 -15.01
N VAL A 134 6.01 -7.30 -14.90
CA VAL A 134 5.99 -8.07 -13.65
C VAL A 134 7.40 -8.52 -13.30
N ARG A 135 7.69 -8.58 -12.00
CA ARG A 135 8.98 -9.03 -11.47
C ARG A 135 9.05 -10.56 -11.43
N ASP A 136 10.14 -11.11 -11.94
CA ASP A 136 10.46 -12.54 -11.81
C ASP A 136 11.19 -12.87 -10.49
N LYS A 137 11.53 -14.15 -10.33
CA LYS A 137 12.24 -14.65 -9.14
C LYS A 137 13.68 -14.14 -8.99
N ASN A 138 14.24 -13.53 -10.03
CA ASN A 138 15.57 -12.91 -10.03
C ASN A 138 15.48 -11.39 -9.85
N ASN A 139 14.29 -10.88 -9.50
CA ASN A 139 13.97 -9.47 -9.39
C ASN A 139 14.07 -8.68 -10.71
N ASN A 140 14.08 -9.35 -11.87
CA ASN A 140 14.04 -8.70 -13.18
C ASN A 140 12.59 -8.47 -13.63
N PHE A 141 12.35 -7.34 -14.29
CA PHE A 141 11.04 -7.05 -14.86
C PHE A 141 10.87 -7.66 -16.26
N HIS A 142 9.69 -8.21 -16.52
CA HIS A 142 9.28 -8.74 -17.82
C HIS A 142 7.93 -8.19 -18.21
N GLN A 143 7.80 -7.75 -19.46
CA GLN A 143 6.55 -7.19 -19.97
C GLN A 143 5.46 -8.26 -20.06
N ILE A 144 4.30 -7.95 -19.48
CA ILE A 144 3.08 -8.77 -19.58
C ILE A 144 1.96 -8.06 -20.35
N PHE A 145 2.10 -6.76 -20.60
CA PHE A 145 1.15 -5.96 -21.37
C PHE A 145 1.86 -4.82 -22.08
N SER A 146 1.40 -4.47 -23.28
CA SER A 146 1.78 -3.24 -23.96
C SER A 146 0.63 -2.69 -24.78
N GLN A 147 0.52 -1.36 -24.82
CA GLN A 147 -0.51 -0.65 -25.56
C GLN A 147 0.03 0.68 -26.11
N GLU A 148 -0.17 0.93 -27.40
CA GLU A 148 -0.01 2.26 -27.98
C GLU A 148 -1.16 3.16 -27.52
N ILE A 149 -0.86 4.34 -27.01
CA ILE A 149 -1.84 5.34 -26.60
C ILE A 149 -1.58 6.63 -27.37
N ASP A 150 -2.59 7.08 -28.10
CA ASP A 150 -2.60 8.39 -28.77
C ASP A 150 -3.28 9.43 -27.87
N PRO A 151 -2.56 10.43 -27.34
CA PRO A 151 -3.16 11.49 -26.50
C PRO A 151 -4.18 12.36 -27.23
N ALA A 152 -4.22 12.32 -28.57
CA ALA A 152 -5.24 13.02 -29.36
C ALA A 152 -6.51 12.17 -29.60
N SER A 153 -6.55 10.93 -29.11
CA SER A 153 -7.69 10.03 -29.29
C SER A 153 -8.99 10.63 -28.78
N ILE A 154 -10.05 10.53 -29.59
CA ILE A 154 -11.41 10.98 -29.23
C ILE A 154 -12.05 10.12 -28.13
N PHE A 155 -11.47 8.95 -27.82
CA PHE A 155 -11.96 8.04 -26.78
C PHE A 155 -11.38 8.35 -25.39
N ILE A 156 -10.48 9.33 -25.27
CA ILE A 156 -10.02 9.80 -23.97
C ILE A 156 -11.13 10.63 -23.33
N ILE A 157 -11.56 10.19 -22.15
CA ILE A 157 -12.67 10.78 -21.40
C ILE A 157 -12.19 12.08 -20.75
N LYS A 158 -12.93 13.16 -20.99
CA LYS A 158 -12.66 14.53 -20.50
C LYS A 158 -13.80 15.08 -19.65
N GLU A 159 -14.60 14.18 -19.09
CA GLU A 159 -15.70 14.53 -18.20
C GLU A 159 -15.15 15.23 -16.95
N LYS A 160 -15.97 16.10 -16.35
CA LYS A 160 -15.60 16.76 -15.10
C LYS A 160 -15.54 15.73 -13.97
N PRO A 161 -14.71 15.97 -12.93
CA PRO A 161 -14.74 15.18 -11.70
C PRO A 161 -16.17 15.03 -11.16
N GLU A 162 -16.41 13.93 -10.46
CA GLU A 162 -17.75 13.56 -10.00
C GLU A 162 -18.41 14.68 -9.18
N SER A 163 -19.69 14.92 -9.45
CA SER A 163 -20.46 15.94 -8.75
C SER A 163 -20.90 15.52 -7.34
N GLY A 164 -21.14 16.51 -6.48
CA GLY A 164 -21.56 16.28 -5.09
C GLY A 164 -20.46 15.72 -4.19
N VAL A 165 -19.19 15.86 -4.59
CA VAL A 165 -18.02 15.63 -3.75
C VAL A 165 -17.63 16.96 -3.08
N LYS A 166 -17.44 16.93 -1.76
CA LYS A 166 -16.90 18.06 -0.98
C LYS A 166 -15.41 17.85 -0.77
N VAL A 167 -14.62 18.91 -0.99
CA VAL A 167 -13.18 18.92 -0.74
C VAL A 167 -12.87 19.80 0.46
N TYR A 168 -12.06 19.27 1.37
CA TYR A 168 -11.49 19.98 2.51
C TYR A 168 -10.00 20.20 2.25
N GLU A 169 -9.56 21.45 2.19
CA GLU A 169 -8.13 21.75 2.15
C GLU A 169 -7.60 21.80 3.59
N LEU A 170 -6.90 20.74 4.00
CA LEU A 170 -6.44 20.55 5.39
C LEU A 170 -5.03 21.11 5.60
N LEU A 171 -4.20 21.08 4.56
CA LEU A 171 -2.88 21.70 4.53
C LEU A 171 -2.50 22.03 3.09
N LYS A 172 -2.08 23.27 2.83
CA LYS A 172 -1.51 23.66 1.54
C LYS A 172 -0.16 24.34 1.74
N SER A 173 0.92 23.63 1.42
CA SER A 173 2.29 24.11 1.60
C SER A 173 2.94 24.59 0.30
N GLY A 174 2.33 24.34 -0.87
CA GLY A 174 2.83 24.82 -2.16
C GLY A 174 2.17 24.16 -3.38
N PRO A 175 2.72 24.36 -4.59
CA PRO A 175 2.23 23.72 -5.80
C PRO A 175 2.42 22.19 -5.74
N PRO A 176 1.52 21.39 -6.34
CA PRO A 176 1.61 19.93 -6.27
C PRO A 176 2.94 19.35 -6.75
N SER A 177 3.49 19.89 -7.85
CA SER A 177 4.78 19.48 -8.42
C SER A 177 6.03 19.67 -7.52
N GLN A 178 5.87 20.16 -6.29
CA GLN A 178 6.93 20.37 -5.29
C GLN A 178 6.52 19.91 -3.88
N LYS A 179 5.47 19.09 -3.78
CA LYS A 179 4.92 18.59 -2.53
C LYS A 179 4.55 17.12 -2.71
N VAL A 180 4.36 16.44 -1.59
CA VAL A 180 3.59 15.19 -1.54
C VAL A 180 2.14 15.60 -1.38
N ASP A 181 1.31 15.34 -2.38
CA ASP A 181 -0.13 15.59 -2.29
C ASP A 181 -0.85 14.34 -1.75
N LEU A 182 -1.34 14.43 -0.51
CA LEU A 182 -2.02 13.34 0.20
C LEU A 182 -3.52 13.60 0.23
N ALA A 183 -4.32 12.61 -0.16
CA ALA A 183 -5.78 12.71 -0.08
C ALA A 183 -6.35 11.68 0.90
N PHE A 184 -7.06 12.16 1.92
CA PHE A 184 -7.95 11.36 2.76
C PHE A 184 -9.30 11.21 2.06
N LEU A 185 -9.69 10.00 1.69
CA LEU A 185 -11.04 9.70 1.22
C LEU A 185 -11.88 9.20 2.38
N ALA A 186 -12.99 9.90 2.64
CA ALA A 186 -13.91 9.54 3.70
C ALA A 186 -14.80 8.36 3.27
N GLU A 187 -14.77 7.28 4.05
CA GLU A 187 -15.59 6.09 3.83
C GLU A 187 -16.51 5.84 5.03
N GLY A 188 -17.76 5.49 4.74
CA GLY A 188 -18.73 5.13 5.78
C GLY A 188 -19.27 6.29 6.62
N TYR A 189 -19.10 7.54 6.18
CA TYR A 189 -19.69 8.71 6.81
C TYR A 189 -20.96 9.12 6.05
N THR A 190 -22.10 9.14 6.72
CA THR A 190 -23.34 9.69 6.16
C THR A 190 -23.32 11.21 6.13
N ALA A 191 -24.27 11.84 5.42
CA ALA A 191 -24.40 13.29 5.39
C ALA A 191 -24.62 13.91 6.78
N ALA A 192 -25.28 13.19 7.70
CA ALA A 192 -25.50 13.62 9.08
C ALA A 192 -24.21 13.56 9.93
N GLU A 193 -23.23 12.77 9.53
CA GLU A 193 -21.96 12.57 10.24
C GLU A 193 -20.84 13.49 9.72
N GLU A 194 -21.13 14.45 8.84
CA GLU A 194 -20.13 15.41 8.32
C GLU A 194 -19.43 16.19 9.45
N GLY A 195 -20.10 16.43 10.57
CA GLY A 195 -19.50 17.01 11.77
C GLY A 195 -18.43 16.10 12.42
N LYS A 196 -18.70 14.79 12.50
CA LYS A 196 -17.72 13.79 12.97
C LYS A 196 -16.54 13.71 12.00
N LEU A 197 -16.83 13.63 10.70
CA LEU A 197 -15.81 13.58 9.65
C LEU A 197 -14.79 14.72 9.79
N LYS A 198 -15.25 15.96 9.99
CA LYS A 198 -14.34 17.11 10.15
C LYS A 198 -13.40 16.93 11.35
N GLN A 199 -13.94 16.46 12.48
CA GLN A 199 -13.14 16.18 13.68
C GLN A 199 -12.11 15.05 13.41
N ASP A 200 -12.51 14.03 12.66
CA ASP A 200 -11.62 12.94 12.27
C ASP A 200 -10.52 13.41 11.32
N LEU A 201 -10.83 14.22 10.31
CA LEU A 201 -9.83 14.81 9.42
C LEU A 201 -8.80 15.64 10.21
N ASP A 202 -9.25 16.51 11.12
CA ASP A 202 -8.35 17.31 11.96
C ASP A 202 -7.50 16.41 12.87
N ARG A 203 -8.11 15.39 13.48
CA ARG A 203 -7.44 14.41 14.35
C ARG A 203 -6.35 13.65 13.59
N PHE A 204 -6.65 13.09 12.43
CA PHE A 204 -5.69 12.25 11.69
C PHE A 204 -4.59 13.08 11.01
N VAL A 205 -4.85 14.33 10.64
CA VAL A 205 -3.78 15.27 10.25
C VAL A 205 -2.83 15.54 11.42
N ALA A 206 -3.35 15.71 12.64
CA ALA A 206 -2.53 15.88 13.83
C ALA A 206 -1.70 14.62 14.16
N VAL A 207 -2.31 13.44 14.08
CA VAL A 207 -1.60 12.15 14.24
C VAL A 207 -0.50 12.01 13.19
N PHE A 208 -0.79 12.29 11.92
CA PHE A 208 0.20 12.16 10.84
C PHE A 208 1.46 12.99 11.11
N PHE A 209 1.28 14.25 11.53
CA PHE A 209 2.38 15.16 11.85
C PHE A 209 2.91 15.06 13.30
N SER A 210 2.44 14.08 14.08
CA SER A 210 3.03 13.76 15.39
C SER A 210 4.30 12.91 15.25
N GLN A 211 4.44 12.21 14.12
CA GLN A 211 5.47 11.20 13.88
C GLN A 211 6.58 11.72 12.97
N GLU A 212 7.84 11.40 13.28
CA GLU A 212 8.96 11.64 12.37
C GLU A 212 8.99 10.59 11.24
N PRO A 213 9.31 10.98 9.99
CA PRO A 213 9.85 12.27 9.58
C PRO A 213 8.78 13.28 9.14
N TYR A 214 7.49 12.90 9.15
CA TYR A 214 6.39 13.74 8.69
C TYR A 214 6.30 15.05 9.47
N LYS A 215 6.50 14.98 10.79
CA LYS A 215 6.54 16.14 11.69
C LYS A 215 7.54 17.21 11.22
N SER A 216 8.82 16.85 11.08
CA SER A 216 9.87 17.80 10.67
C SER A 216 9.75 18.21 9.20
N LEU A 217 9.11 17.39 8.36
CA LEU A 217 8.91 17.64 6.94
C LEU A 217 7.49 18.11 6.58
N LYS A 218 6.74 18.66 7.55
CA LYS A 218 5.34 19.08 7.33
C LYS A 218 5.15 20.01 6.13
N ASN A 219 6.11 20.91 5.88
CA ASN A 219 6.10 21.83 4.73
C ASN A 219 6.33 21.18 3.35
N LYS A 220 6.58 19.87 3.32
CA LYS A 220 6.68 19.06 2.10
C LYS A 220 5.33 18.47 1.67
N PHE A 221 4.25 18.68 2.42
CA PHE A 221 2.94 18.07 2.14
C PHE A 221 1.89 19.10 1.75
N ASN A 222 1.01 18.71 0.82
CA ASN A 222 -0.36 19.19 0.73
C ASN A 222 -1.28 18.07 1.22
N ILE A 223 -2.35 18.39 1.94
CA ILE A 223 -3.32 17.41 2.43
C ILE A 223 -4.73 17.89 2.11
N TYR A 224 -5.52 16.99 1.54
CA TYR A 224 -6.93 17.19 1.25
C TYR A 224 -7.80 16.11 1.91
N GLY A 225 -9.01 16.47 2.30
CA GLY A 225 -10.10 15.54 2.59
C GLY A 225 -11.09 15.53 1.42
N VAL A 226 -11.51 14.34 0.99
CA VAL A 226 -12.47 14.13 -0.10
C VAL A 226 -13.67 13.40 0.45
N PHE A 227 -14.85 14.02 0.37
CA PHE A 227 -16.06 13.54 0.99
C PHE A 227 -17.23 13.44 0.02
N LYS A 228 -17.68 12.21 -0.19
CA LYS A 228 -18.99 11.88 -0.75
C LYS A 228 -19.77 11.15 0.36
N PRO A 229 -20.96 11.63 0.77
CA PRO A 229 -21.74 10.93 1.79
C PRO A 229 -22.07 9.49 1.40
N SER A 230 -21.80 8.55 2.30
CA SER A 230 -22.34 7.19 2.25
C SER A 230 -23.84 7.20 2.53
N ALA A 231 -24.57 6.20 2.02
CA ALA A 231 -25.97 6.01 2.38
C ALA A 231 -26.10 5.47 3.82
N GLU A 232 -25.15 4.64 4.25
CA GLU A 232 -25.10 4.04 5.58
C GLU A 232 -23.78 4.33 6.31
N SER A 233 -23.82 4.29 7.65
CA SER A 233 -22.65 4.51 8.51
C SER A 233 -21.88 3.20 8.73
N GLY A 234 -20.55 3.23 8.58
CA GLY A 234 -19.69 2.05 8.71
C GLY A 234 -19.23 1.48 7.36
N CYS A 235 -18.96 0.19 7.32
CA CYS A 235 -18.54 -0.55 6.11
C CYS A 235 -19.04 -2.00 6.19
N ASP A 236 -18.70 -2.82 5.20
CA ASP A 236 -19.08 -4.24 5.16
C ASP A 236 -18.27 -5.07 6.16
N GLU A 237 -18.94 -6.02 6.81
CA GLU A 237 -18.34 -7.08 7.64
C GLU A 237 -18.91 -8.46 7.22
N PRO A 238 -18.49 -9.02 6.07
CA PRO A 238 -19.02 -10.28 5.55
C PRO A 238 -18.91 -11.45 6.53
N GLY A 239 -17.80 -11.53 7.28
CA GLY A 239 -17.61 -12.54 8.33
C GLY A 239 -18.66 -12.48 9.45
N TYR A 240 -19.32 -11.33 9.61
CA TYR A 240 -20.42 -11.10 10.55
C TYR A 240 -21.79 -11.00 9.87
N GLY A 241 -21.86 -11.20 8.55
CA GLY A 241 -23.11 -11.13 7.77
C GLY A 241 -23.68 -9.71 7.62
N GLN A 242 -22.84 -8.68 7.74
CA GLN A 242 -23.26 -7.27 7.63
C GLN A 242 -22.77 -6.66 6.32
N PHE A 243 -23.69 -6.05 5.58
CA PHE A 243 -23.43 -5.38 4.30
C PHE A 243 -24.13 -4.03 4.30
N LYS A 244 -23.43 -2.99 3.90
CA LYS A 244 -23.81 -1.59 3.98
C LYS A 244 -23.51 -0.89 2.66
N GLN A 245 -24.41 0.00 2.25
CA GLN A 245 -24.21 0.81 1.06
C GLN A 245 -23.37 2.05 1.37
N THR A 246 -22.07 1.99 1.05
CA THR A 246 -21.11 3.05 1.35
C THR A 246 -20.49 3.68 0.10
N ALA A 247 -19.81 4.82 0.28
CA ALA A 247 -19.28 5.61 -0.82
C ALA A 247 -18.18 4.90 -1.62
N LEU A 248 -17.34 4.11 -0.94
CA LEU A 248 -16.21 3.39 -1.52
C LEU A 248 -16.33 1.86 -1.45
N GLY A 249 -17.38 1.33 -0.81
CA GLY A 249 -17.58 -0.12 -0.70
C GLY A 249 -16.43 -0.84 0.00
N CYS A 250 -15.85 -0.24 1.04
CA CYS A 250 -14.82 -0.94 1.80
C CYS A 250 -15.42 -2.13 2.56
N SER A 251 -14.67 -3.22 2.61
CA SER A 251 -15.09 -4.46 3.28
C SER A 251 -13.96 -5.05 4.10
N PHE A 252 -14.29 -5.44 5.33
CA PHE A 252 -13.48 -6.41 6.08
C PHE A 252 -13.46 -7.76 5.34
N ASP A 253 -12.68 -8.71 5.85
CA ASP A 253 -12.56 -10.06 5.27
C ASP A 253 -11.95 -10.05 3.84
N SER A 254 -11.25 -8.98 3.47
CA SER A 254 -10.61 -8.87 2.16
C SER A 254 -9.59 -10.00 1.96
N LEU A 255 -9.64 -10.64 0.79
CA LEU A 255 -8.83 -11.81 0.44
C LEU A 255 -8.92 -12.98 1.45
N GLY A 256 -9.98 -13.02 2.28
CA GLY A 256 -10.20 -14.06 3.29
C GLY A 256 -9.58 -13.78 4.66
N SER A 257 -9.00 -12.60 4.90
CA SER A 257 -8.41 -12.23 6.19
C SER A 257 -9.34 -11.32 7.01
N ASP A 258 -9.73 -11.79 8.21
CA ASP A 258 -10.75 -11.18 9.10
C ASP A 258 -10.64 -9.66 9.28
N ARG A 259 -9.41 -9.14 9.43
CA ARG A 259 -9.17 -7.71 9.71
C ARG A 259 -8.62 -6.93 8.52
N TYR A 260 -8.45 -7.61 7.37
CA TYR A 260 -7.97 -6.96 6.18
C TYR A 260 -9.13 -6.21 5.54
N LEU A 261 -9.00 -4.88 5.50
CA LEU A 261 -10.06 -3.96 5.14
C LEU A 261 -9.65 -3.21 3.88
N LEU A 262 -10.29 -3.46 2.75
CA LEU A 262 -9.93 -2.86 1.47
C LEU A 262 -11.20 -2.52 0.67
N THR A 263 -11.03 -1.83 -0.44
CA THR A 263 -12.04 -1.70 -1.50
C THR A 263 -11.53 -2.31 -2.80
N ASP A 264 -12.37 -3.09 -3.48
CA ASP A 264 -12.09 -3.59 -4.84
C ASP A 264 -12.65 -2.65 -5.93
N ASP A 265 -13.43 -1.62 -5.58
CA ASP A 265 -13.98 -0.62 -6.50
C ASP A 265 -12.96 0.50 -6.78
N ASN A 266 -11.86 0.12 -7.44
CA ASN A 266 -10.79 1.04 -7.77
C ASN A 266 -11.27 2.20 -8.66
N ARG A 267 -12.20 2.00 -9.61
CA ARG A 267 -12.72 3.13 -10.40
C ARG A 267 -13.46 4.12 -9.53
N ARG A 268 -14.34 3.68 -8.64
CA ARG A 268 -15.03 4.58 -7.69
C ARG A 268 -14.04 5.37 -6.85
N LEU A 269 -13.01 4.71 -6.33
CA LEU A 269 -11.92 5.35 -5.58
C LEU A 269 -11.27 6.47 -6.39
N ARG A 270 -10.88 6.18 -7.63
CA ARG A 270 -10.18 7.12 -8.51
C ARG A 270 -11.09 8.26 -8.98
N ASP A 271 -12.37 7.99 -9.20
CA ASP A 271 -13.37 9.00 -9.57
C ASP A 271 -13.55 10.03 -8.45
N LEU A 272 -13.63 9.59 -7.18
CA LEU A 272 -13.66 10.50 -6.04
C LEU A 272 -12.34 11.25 -5.89
N ALA A 273 -11.22 10.54 -5.91
CA ALA A 273 -9.89 11.12 -5.72
C ALA A 273 -9.54 12.16 -6.80
N SER A 274 -10.09 12.05 -8.01
CA SER A 274 -9.87 12.99 -9.12
C SER A 274 -10.30 14.44 -8.85
N ASN A 275 -11.02 14.69 -7.75
CA ASN A 275 -11.39 16.04 -7.31
C ASN A 275 -10.20 16.85 -6.76
N VAL A 276 -9.06 16.22 -6.48
CA VAL A 276 -7.84 16.87 -5.99
C VAL A 276 -6.59 16.30 -6.70
N PRO A 277 -5.49 17.05 -6.80
CA PRO A 277 -4.19 16.45 -7.11
C PRO A 277 -3.77 15.51 -5.97
N TYR A 278 -3.19 14.36 -6.30
CA TYR A 278 -2.68 13.42 -5.30
C TYR A 278 -1.52 12.55 -5.84
N ASP A 279 -0.60 12.24 -4.93
CA ASP A 279 0.45 11.22 -5.07
C ASP A 279 0.10 9.95 -4.28
N ALA A 280 -0.59 10.12 -3.14
CA ALA A 280 -0.92 9.04 -2.22
C ALA A 280 -2.36 9.17 -1.70
N LEU A 281 -3.00 8.02 -1.51
CA LEU A 281 -4.40 7.92 -1.08
C LEU A 281 -4.50 7.19 0.26
N MET A 282 -5.30 7.74 1.17
CA MET A 282 -5.66 7.12 2.44
C MET A 282 -7.17 7.08 2.57
N ILE A 283 -7.74 5.90 2.78
CA ILE A 283 -9.17 5.71 2.99
C ILE A 283 -9.43 5.66 4.49
N MET A 284 -10.12 6.68 4.99
CA MET A 284 -10.44 6.84 6.38
C MET A 284 -11.84 6.27 6.64
N VAL A 285 -11.91 5.10 7.29
CA VAL A 285 -13.16 4.33 7.45
C VAL A 285 -13.82 4.62 8.80
N ASN A 286 -15.07 5.06 8.78
CA ASN A 286 -15.88 5.34 9.97
C ASN A 286 -16.27 4.05 10.72
N HIS A 287 -15.36 3.48 11.50
CA HIS A 287 -15.58 2.20 12.17
C HIS A 287 -14.73 2.08 13.44
N ASN A 288 -15.22 1.30 14.41
CA ASN A 288 -14.55 1.08 15.70
C ASN A 288 -13.74 -0.21 15.78
N ARG A 289 -14.09 -1.24 14.99
CA ARG A 289 -13.30 -2.47 14.89
C ARG A 289 -11.92 -2.19 14.29
N TYR A 290 -10.88 -2.81 14.84
CA TYR A 290 -9.53 -2.75 14.28
C TYR A 290 -9.50 -3.44 12.90
N GLY A 291 -9.15 -2.68 11.86
CA GLY A 291 -8.91 -3.19 10.52
C GLY A 291 -8.29 -2.13 9.60
N GLY A 292 -7.49 -2.58 8.66
CA GLY A 292 -6.75 -1.71 7.75
C GLY A 292 -6.04 -2.55 6.69
N GLY A 293 -5.25 -1.88 5.88
CA GLY A 293 -4.43 -2.47 4.83
C GLY A 293 -3.68 -1.41 4.06
N GLY A 294 -2.55 -1.77 3.45
CA GLY A 294 -1.75 -0.84 2.67
C GLY A 294 -1.00 -1.56 1.55
N ILE A 295 -1.19 -1.09 0.32
CA ILE A 295 -0.57 -1.67 -0.87
C ILE A 295 0.24 -0.58 -1.57
N TYR A 296 1.51 -0.85 -1.86
CA TYR A 296 2.46 0.13 -2.37
C TYR A 296 1.99 0.79 -3.68
N ASN A 297 1.93 2.12 -3.68
CA ASN A 297 1.43 2.99 -4.75
C ASN A 297 -0.01 2.73 -5.21
N LEU A 298 -0.83 2.07 -4.36
CA LEU A 298 -2.27 1.94 -4.57
C LEU A 298 -3.06 2.85 -3.62
N TYR A 299 -3.20 2.44 -2.36
CA TYR A 299 -3.78 3.21 -1.25
C TYR A 299 -3.50 2.49 0.08
N CYS A 300 -3.80 3.13 1.20
CA CYS A 300 -4.04 2.43 2.47
C CYS A 300 -5.43 2.74 3.05
N THR A 301 -5.91 1.86 3.92
CA THR A 301 -7.16 1.98 4.68
C THR A 301 -6.87 1.90 6.17
N PHE A 302 -7.67 2.57 6.98
CA PHE A 302 -7.64 2.42 8.43
C PHE A 302 -8.98 2.79 9.04
N THR A 303 -9.36 2.10 10.12
CA THR A 303 -10.54 2.47 10.91
C THR A 303 -10.22 3.56 11.92
N THR A 304 -11.21 4.41 12.19
CA THR A 304 -11.01 5.68 12.92
C THR A 304 -11.21 5.60 14.44
N ASP A 305 -12.05 4.69 14.92
CA ASP A 305 -12.53 4.68 16.31
C ASP A 305 -12.03 3.46 17.10
N ASN A 306 -10.95 2.82 16.64
CA ASN A 306 -10.31 1.71 17.33
C ASN A 306 -9.15 2.22 18.21
N GLN A 307 -8.89 1.58 19.35
CA GLN A 307 -7.84 2.00 20.30
C GLN A 307 -6.39 2.10 19.75
N TRP A 308 -6.11 1.54 18.57
CA TRP A 308 -4.78 1.56 17.92
C TRP A 308 -4.73 2.49 16.71
N TYR A 309 -5.69 3.41 16.54
CA TYR A 309 -5.83 4.24 15.35
C TYR A 309 -4.55 4.99 14.94
N GLU A 310 -3.77 5.49 15.91
CA GLU A 310 -2.53 6.23 15.64
C GLU A 310 -1.47 5.35 14.97
N TYR A 311 -1.24 4.17 15.58
CA TYR A 311 -0.35 3.14 15.05
C TYR A 311 -0.81 2.71 13.66
N LEU A 312 -2.09 2.37 13.53
CA LEU A 312 -2.64 1.73 12.35
C LEU A 312 -2.48 2.61 11.13
N MET A 313 -2.91 3.87 11.21
CA MET A 313 -2.80 4.80 10.07
C MET A 313 -1.36 4.91 9.56
N LEU A 314 -0.38 5.06 10.47
CA LEU A 314 1.02 5.25 10.11
C LEU A 314 1.67 3.95 9.59
N HIS A 315 1.32 2.81 10.18
CA HIS A 315 1.75 1.49 9.71
C HIS A 315 1.31 1.26 8.25
N GLU A 316 0.01 1.42 7.97
CA GLU A 316 -0.54 1.17 6.63
C GLU A 316 -0.02 2.17 5.59
N PHE A 317 0.21 3.42 5.99
CA PHE A 317 0.86 4.41 5.12
C PHE A 317 2.33 4.07 4.83
N GLY A 318 3.03 3.40 5.75
CA GLY A 318 4.37 2.87 5.52
C GLY A 318 4.41 1.90 4.33
N HIS A 319 3.41 1.02 4.23
CA HIS A 319 3.23 0.15 3.07
C HIS A 319 2.86 0.94 1.81
N SER A 320 1.76 1.69 1.85
CA SER A 320 1.18 2.27 0.63
C SER A 320 2.03 3.38 0.01
N PHE A 321 2.69 4.20 0.83
CA PHE A 321 3.50 5.32 0.34
C PHE A 321 4.97 4.94 0.11
N THR A 322 5.56 4.16 1.03
CA THR A 322 7.01 3.90 1.00
C THR A 322 7.34 2.49 0.50
N GLY A 323 6.41 1.55 0.48
CA GLY A 323 6.71 0.16 0.12
C GLY A 323 7.60 -0.50 1.18
N LEU A 324 7.32 -0.21 2.45
CA LEU A 324 7.89 -0.96 3.57
C LEU A 324 7.18 -2.32 3.66
N ALA A 325 7.92 -3.36 3.99
CA ALA A 325 7.36 -4.65 4.34
C ALA A 325 6.93 -4.68 5.81
N ASP A 326 6.06 -5.63 6.14
CA ASP A 326 5.85 -6.01 7.53
C ASP A 326 7.11 -6.63 8.13
N GLU A 327 7.47 -6.18 9.32
CA GLU A 327 8.57 -6.74 10.10
C GLU A 327 8.09 -7.84 11.05
N TYR A 328 6.78 -8.03 11.23
CA TYR A 328 6.23 -9.12 12.04
C TYR A 328 6.17 -10.44 11.29
N TYR A 329 6.16 -11.52 12.06
CA TYR A 329 6.23 -12.89 11.52
C TYR A 329 5.30 -13.90 12.21
N THR A 330 4.56 -13.49 13.24
CA THR A 330 3.69 -14.37 14.04
C THR A 330 2.20 -14.16 13.76
N SER A 331 1.83 -13.15 12.98
CA SER A 331 0.43 -12.83 12.66
C SER A 331 -0.13 -13.76 11.57
N GLN A 332 -1.43 -14.05 11.66
CA GLN A 332 -2.18 -14.63 10.55
C GLN A 332 -2.28 -13.64 9.37
N VAL A 333 -2.09 -14.13 8.15
CA VAL A 333 -2.16 -13.38 6.90
C VAL A 333 -2.96 -14.15 5.84
N ALA A 334 -3.42 -13.46 4.79
CA ALA A 334 -4.15 -14.08 3.67
C ALA A 334 -3.22 -14.80 2.66
N TYR A 335 -1.91 -14.64 2.81
CA TYR A 335 -0.92 -15.01 1.78
C TYR A 335 -0.16 -16.27 2.13
N ASN A 336 0.19 -17.03 1.10
CA ASN A 336 1.16 -18.12 1.18
C ASN A 336 2.46 -17.71 0.48
N GLU A 337 3.60 -17.94 1.14
CA GLU A 337 4.94 -17.70 0.59
C GLU A 337 5.13 -16.30 -0.04
N PHE A 338 4.56 -15.26 0.56
CA PHE A 338 4.61 -13.87 0.05
C PHE A 338 6.04 -13.41 -0.27
N TYR A 339 7.00 -13.85 0.54
CA TYR A 339 8.43 -13.76 0.28
C TYR A 339 9.01 -15.17 0.06
N PRO A 340 9.22 -15.59 -1.20
CA PRO A 340 9.74 -16.92 -1.47
C PRO A 340 11.20 -17.07 -0.98
N ARG A 341 11.52 -18.24 -0.42
CA ARG A 341 12.87 -18.53 0.08
C ARG A 341 13.92 -18.41 -1.04
N GLY A 342 15.07 -17.83 -0.69
CA GLY A 342 16.21 -17.68 -1.61
C GLY A 342 16.12 -16.47 -2.55
N ILE A 343 15.07 -15.66 -2.43
CA ILE A 343 14.89 -14.42 -3.18
C ILE A 343 15.06 -13.24 -2.23
N GLU A 344 15.85 -12.25 -2.62
CA GLU A 344 16.00 -11.02 -1.83
C GLU A 344 14.73 -10.17 -2.02
N PRO A 345 14.01 -9.78 -0.94
CA PRO A 345 12.86 -8.88 -1.05
C PRO A 345 13.27 -7.55 -1.71
N VAL A 346 12.32 -6.77 -2.24
CA VAL A 346 12.63 -5.45 -2.83
C VAL A 346 12.43 -4.31 -1.84
N GLU A 347 11.69 -4.58 -0.77
CA GLU A 347 11.39 -3.69 0.32
C GLU A 347 12.67 -3.37 1.10
N PRO A 348 12.83 -2.12 1.57
CA PRO A 348 14.09 -1.66 2.13
C PRO A 348 14.34 -2.17 3.56
N ASN A 349 13.29 -2.57 4.28
CA ASN A 349 13.33 -2.86 5.71
C ASN A 349 13.29 -4.36 6.07
N ILE A 350 13.40 -5.25 5.09
CA ILE A 350 13.60 -6.69 5.34
C ILE A 350 14.64 -7.25 4.37
N THR A 351 15.32 -8.33 4.75
CA THR A 351 16.32 -8.99 3.88
C THR A 351 16.26 -10.51 4.02
N ALA A 352 16.52 -11.23 2.94
CA ALA A 352 16.76 -12.68 2.98
C ALA A 352 18.22 -13.02 3.34
N LEU A 353 19.05 -11.98 3.52
CA LEU A 353 20.45 -12.08 3.91
C LEU A 353 21.27 -13.01 3.00
N LEU A 354 20.97 -12.99 1.69
CA LEU A 354 21.66 -13.84 0.70
C LEU A 354 23.18 -13.59 0.67
N ASN A 355 23.60 -12.38 1.03
CA ASN A 355 25.01 -12.02 1.23
C ASN A 355 25.20 -11.27 2.58
N PRO A 356 25.67 -11.95 3.64
CA PRO A 356 25.90 -11.33 4.95
C PRO A 356 26.92 -10.17 4.95
N LYS A 357 27.78 -10.08 3.93
CA LYS A 357 28.75 -8.97 3.79
C LYS A 357 28.13 -7.71 3.18
N ASP A 358 26.93 -7.82 2.62
CA ASP A 358 26.26 -6.75 1.88
C ASP A 358 24.77 -6.66 2.22
N VAL A 359 24.49 -6.45 3.51
CA VAL A 359 23.14 -6.20 4.02
C VAL A 359 22.60 -4.89 3.43
N LYS A 360 21.32 -4.85 3.07
CA LYS A 360 20.65 -3.67 2.49
C LYS A 360 20.95 -2.35 3.21
N TRP A 361 20.86 -2.35 4.53
CA TRP A 361 21.09 -1.17 5.38
C TRP A 361 22.48 -1.16 6.02
N LYS A 362 23.49 -1.75 5.37
CA LYS A 362 24.87 -1.82 5.87
C LYS A 362 25.42 -0.48 6.37
N LYS A 363 25.07 0.63 5.70
CA LYS A 363 25.49 1.99 6.07
C LYS A 363 24.90 2.48 7.41
N LEU A 364 23.81 1.87 7.86
CA LEU A 364 23.10 2.21 9.10
C LEU A 364 23.37 1.21 10.23
N LEU A 365 24.05 0.08 9.97
CA LEU A 365 24.36 -0.91 10.99
C LEU A 365 25.12 -0.29 12.15
N THR A 366 24.71 -0.60 13.38
CA THR A 366 25.42 -0.16 14.57
C THR A 366 26.80 -0.83 14.62
N PRO A 367 27.91 -0.07 14.73
CA PRO A 367 29.25 -0.65 14.74
C PRO A 367 29.42 -1.76 15.79
N GLY A 368 30.07 -2.86 15.40
CA GLY A 368 30.30 -4.02 16.28
C GLY A 368 29.11 -4.96 16.45
N THR A 369 27.99 -4.73 15.76
CA THR A 369 26.83 -5.62 15.80
C THR A 369 27.07 -6.87 14.93
N ALA A 370 26.78 -8.05 15.48
CA ALA A 370 26.88 -9.31 14.74
C ALA A 370 25.84 -9.39 13.60
N VAL A 371 26.16 -10.11 12.53
CA VAL A 371 25.27 -10.38 11.39
C VAL A 371 25.23 -11.89 11.15
N PRO A 372 24.08 -12.57 11.36
CA PRO A 372 22.85 -12.05 11.93
C PRO A 372 23.01 -11.61 13.40
N THR A 373 22.15 -10.70 13.86
CA THR A 373 22.18 -10.17 15.22
C THR A 373 21.34 -11.08 16.13
N PRO A 374 21.93 -11.68 17.19
CA PRO A 374 21.15 -12.48 18.13
C PRO A 374 20.16 -11.56 18.87
N TRP A 375 18.99 -12.08 19.21
CA TRP A 375 18.01 -11.39 20.05
C TRP A 375 17.19 -12.40 20.83
N GLU A 376 16.35 -11.94 21.74
CA GLU A 376 15.56 -12.76 22.67
C GLU A 376 14.38 -13.47 21.98
N LYS A 377 14.62 -14.10 20.82
CA LYS A 377 13.60 -14.63 19.91
C LYS A 377 12.81 -15.79 20.50
N GLU A 378 13.49 -16.78 21.10
CA GLU A 378 12.81 -17.96 21.64
C GLU A 378 11.82 -17.58 22.75
N GLU A 379 12.18 -16.59 23.56
CA GLU A 379 11.30 -16.06 24.59
C GLU A 379 10.13 -15.28 23.99
N PHE A 380 10.39 -14.43 22.98
CA PHE A 380 9.35 -13.70 22.25
C PHE A 380 8.32 -14.64 21.63
N ASP A 381 8.79 -15.63 20.87
CA ASP A 381 7.94 -16.60 20.16
C ASP A 381 7.03 -17.33 21.14
N ARG A 382 7.56 -17.75 22.30
CA ARG A 382 6.80 -18.51 23.30
C ARG A 382 5.59 -17.74 23.82
N PHE A 383 5.74 -16.46 24.19
CA PHE A 383 4.63 -15.71 24.78
C PHE A 383 3.71 -15.10 23.71
N ASP A 384 4.24 -14.71 22.54
CA ASP A 384 3.41 -14.14 21.48
C ASP A 384 2.50 -15.20 20.84
N LEU A 385 3.03 -16.41 20.54
CA LEU A 385 2.22 -17.51 20.02
C LEU A 385 1.11 -17.94 20.99
N ALA A 386 1.38 -17.91 22.31
CA ALA A 386 0.36 -18.18 23.32
C ALA A 386 -0.78 -17.15 23.26
N TYR A 387 -0.46 -15.87 23.09
CA TYR A 387 -1.46 -14.82 22.91
C TYR A 387 -2.23 -14.96 21.59
N GLN A 388 -1.55 -15.22 20.46
CA GLN A 388 -2.23 -15.36 19.16
C GLN A 388 -3.28 -16.48 19.19
N LYS A 389 -2.99 -17.59 19.88
CA LYS A 389 -3.96 -18.68 20.06
C LYS A 389 -5.23 -18.22 20.80
N VAL A 390 -5.06 -17.54 21.95
CA VAL A 390 -6.20 -17.02 22.74
C VAL A 390 -7.01 -16.01 21.91
N ARG A 391 -6.32 -15.14 21.19
CA ARG A 391 -6.94 -14.14 20.31
C ARG A 391 -7.74 -14.79 19.19
N GLN A 392 -7.22 -15.84 18.55
CA GLN A 392 -7.92 -16.56 17.50
C GLN A 392 -9.23 -17.18 18.02
N GLU A 393 -9.18 -17.91 19.13
CA GLU A 393 -10.35 -18.55 19.74
C GLU A 393 -11.43 -17.52 20.10
N LEU A 394 -11.01 -16.36 20.61
CA LEU A 394 -11.91 -15.26 20.95
C LEU A 394 -12.57 -14.63 19.72
N ASN A 395 -11.80 -14.38 18.66
CA ASN A 395 -12.31 -13.85 17.41
C ASN A 395 -13.32 -14.80 16.75
N GLU A 396 -13.02 -16.10 16.68
CA GLU A 396 -13.94 -17.11 16.14
C GLU A 396 -15.24 -17.19 16.93
N ARG A 397 -15.17 -17.03 18.26
CA ARG A 397 -16.34 -16.97 19.14
C ARG A 397 -17.19 -15.73 18.86
N ILE A 398 -16.58 -14.54 18.78
CA ILE A 398 -17.28 -13.29 18.45
C ILE A 398 -17.96 -13.41 17.08
N ALA A 399 -17.25 -13.91 16.07
CA ALA A 399 -17.78 -14.10 14.72
C ALA A 399 -18.99 -15.04 14.69
N ARG A 400 -18.92 -16.16 15.42
CA ARG A 400 -20.05 -17.09 15.54
C ARG A 400 -21.24 -16.43 16.22
N MET A 401 -21.03 -15.77 17.37
CA MET A 401 -22.10 -15.10 18.11
C MET A 401 -22.82 -14.04 17.27
N LYS A 402 -22.08 -13.23 16.50
CA LYS A 402 -22.67 -12.25 15.59
C LYS A 402 -23.51 -12.89 14.49
N ARG A 403 -23.01 -13.96 13.86
CA ARG A 403 -23.75 -14.69 12.81
C ARG A 403 -25.01 -15.38 13.33
N GLU A 404 -24.99 -15.85 14.57
CA GLU A 404 -26.12 -16.51 15.23
C GLU A 404 -27.12 -15.52 15.83
N GLY A 405 -26.88 -14.21 15.73
CA GLY A 405 -27.77 -13.18 16.28
C GLY A 405 -27.80 -13.17 17.81
N ALA A 406 -26.69 -13.49 18.46
CA ALA A 406 -26.57 -13.46 19.91
C ALA A 406 -26.88 -12.05 20.49
N PRO A 407 -27.27 -11.95 21.77
CA PRO A 407 -27.56 -10.67 22.40
C PRO A 407 -26.41 -9.66 22.25
N LYS A 408 -26.75 -8.43 21.85
CA LYS A 408 -25.76 -7.39 21.50
C LYS A 408 -24.84 -7.05 22.68
N ASP A 409 -25.36 -7.05 23.89
CA ASP A 409 -24.62 -6.80 25.13
C ASP A 409 -23.58 -7.89 25.43
N GLU A 410 -23.91 -9.16 25.18
CA GLU A 410 -22.96 -10.27 25.32
C GLU A 410 -21.80 -10.17 24.32
N VAL A 411 -22.12 -9.87 23.05
CA VAL A 411 -21.10 -9.67 22.00
C VAL A 411 -20.20 -8.49 22.34
N THR A 412 -20.80 -7.35 22.73
CA THR A 412 -20.05 -6.13 23.08
C THR A 412 -19.10 -6.37 24.26
N LYS A 413 -19.54 -7.13 25.26
CA LYS A 413 -18.70 -7.49 26.41
C LYS A 413 -17.48 -8.32 26.00
N LEU A 414 -17.68 -9.27 25.09
CA LEU A 414 -16.63 -10.14 24.59
C LEU A 414 -15.63 -9.38 23.70
N GLU A 415 -16.11 -8.44 22.89
CA GLU A 415 -15.27 -7.53 22.11
C GLU A 415 -14.42 -6.65 23.03
N ALA A 416 -15.01 -6.06 24.07
CA ALA A 416 -14.28 -5.26 25.06
C ALA A 416 -13.21 -6.08 25.81
N GLU A 417 -13.49 -7.35 26.11
CA GLU A 417 -12.49 -8.27 26.67
C GLU A 417 -11.33 -8.53 25.71
N SER A 418 -11.62 -8.74 24.42
CA SER A 418 -10.62 -8.90 23.36
C SER A 418 -9.73 -7.67 23.23
N GLU A 419 -10.34 -6.48 23.25
CA GLU A 419 -9.64 -5.21 23.18
C GLU A 419 -8.72 -4.99 24.39
N LYS A 420 -9.21 -5.29 25.60
CA LYS A 420 -8.41 -5.22 26.83
C LYS A 420 -7.21 -6.17 26.76
N LEU A 421 -7.42 -7.42 26.34
CA LEU A 421 -6.35 -8.39 26.20
C LEU A 421 -5.30 -7.92 25.17
N SER A 422 -5.74 -7.30 24.07
CA SER A 422 -4.84 -6.71 23.07
C SER A 422 -3.97 -5.59 23.65
N LEU A 423 -4.51 -4.71 24.51
CA LEU A 423 -3.72 -3.67 25.18
C LEU A 423 -2.71 -4.25 26.15
N GLU A 424 -3.13 -5.20 26.97
CA GLU A 424 -2.25 -5.84 27.95
C GLU A 424 -1.10 -6.57 27.26
N GLN A 425 -1.39 -7.28 26.16
CA GLN A 425 -0.35 -7.89 25.35
C GLN A 425 0.59 -6.85 24.72
N GLY A 426 0.05 -5.77 24.15
CA GLY A 426 0.86 -4.70 23.55
C GLY A 426 1.87 -4.13 24.54
N LYS A 427 1.44 -3.87 25.78
CA LYS A 427 2.33 -3.41 26.86
C LYS A 427 3.41 -4.44 27.22
N LYS A 428 3.06 -5.72 27.32
CA LYS A 428 4.04 -6.79 27.58
C LYS A 428 5.09 -6.88 26.49
N VAL A 429 4.68 -6.81 25.22
CA VAL A 429 5.57 -6.83 24.06
C VAL A 429 6.51 -5.61 24.10
N GLU A 430 5.97 -4.42 24.33
CA GLU A 430 6.75 -3.18 24.41
C GLU A 430 7.80 -3.24 25.54
N GLU A 431 7.39 -3.62 26.75
CA GLU A 431 8.31 -3.78 27.89
C GLU A 431 9.38 -4.84 27.64
N PHE A 432 9.02 -5.94 26.96
CA PHE A 432 9.94 -7.01 26.61
C PHE A 432 11.02 -6.52 25.64
N LEU A 433 10.60 -5.91 24.52
CA LEU A 433 11.54 -5.44 23.48
C LEU A 433 12.40 -4.26 23.97
N ALA A 434 11.86 -3.40 24.85
CA ALA A 434 12.60 -2.30 25.45
C ALA A 434 13.76 -2.76 26.35
N ARG A 435 13.68 -3.98 26.93
CA ARG A 435 14.76 -4.57 27.75
C ARG A 435 15.87 -5.22 26.92
N SER A 436 15.67 -5.41 25.63
CA SER A 436 16.68 -6.01 24.76
C SER A 436 17.96 -5.16 24.78
N LYS A 437 19.13 -5.83 24.83
CA LYS A 437 20.44 -5.14 24.74
C LYS A 437 20.68 -4.45 23.38
N TYR A 438 19.77 -4.70 22.41
CA TYR A 438 19.76 -4.10 21.09
C TYR A 438 18.64 -3.06 20.90
N ALA A 439 17.88 -2.71 21.95
CA ALA A 439 16.93 -1.61 21.88
C ALA A 439 17.61 -0.33 21.36
N GLY A 440 17.03 0.29 20.33
CA GLY A 440 17.57 1.47 19.66
C GLY A 440 18.79 1.23 18.75
N LYS A 441 19.27 -0.01 18.59
CA LYS A 441 20.37 -0.35 17.67
C LYS A 441 19.83 -0.86 16.34
N VAL A 442 20.61 -0.63 15.28
CA VAL A 442 20.36 -1.20 13.95
C VAL A 442 21.20 -2.46 13.78
N GLY A 443 20.52 -3.58 13.56
CA GLY A 443 21.10 -4.91 13.41
C GLY A 443 20.45 -5.69 12.28
N VAL A 444 20.48 -7.02 12.36
CA VAL A 444 19.91 -7.96 11.38
C VAL A 444 19.21 -9.07 12.17
N PHE A 445 18.00 -8.79 12.64
CA PHE A 445 17.25 -9.63 13.58
C PHE A 445 16.37 -10.61 12.83
N GLU A 446 16.52 -11.92 13.09
CA GLU A 446 15.73 -12.94 12.40
C GLU A 446 14.25 -12.87 12.78
N GLY A 447 13.38 -13.10 11.82
CA GLY A 447 11.93 -12.98 11.92
C GLY A 447 11.45 -11.67 11.29
N ALA A 448 10.86 -11.77 10.10
CA ALA A 448 10.30 -10.64 9.35
C ALA A 448 9.40 -11.14 8.20
N GLY A 449 8.57 -10.28 7.62
CA GLY A 449 7.81 -10.57 6.41
C GLY A 449 7.01 -11.87 6.51
N TYR A 450 6.31 -12.08 7.62
CA TYR A 450 5.48 -13.28 7.87
C TYR A 450 6.28 -14.60 7.97
N ALA A 451 7.62 -14.55 7.93
CA ALA A 451 8.50 -15.71 8.05
C ALA A 451 9.30 -15.67 9.37
N SER A 452 9.12 -16.70 10.20
CA SER A 452 9.82 -16.79 11.49
C SER A 452 11.32 -17.06 11.37
N THR A 453 11.77 -17.58 10.23
CA THR A 453 13.17 -17.89 9.93
C THR A 453 13.51 -17.52 8.48
N GLY A 454 14.78 -17.21 8.22
CA GLY A 454 15.29 -16.92 6.87
C GLY A 454 15.04 -15.50 6.34
N LEU A 455 14.22 -14.70 7.01
CA LEU A 455 14.09 -13.26 6.78
C LEU A 455 14.51 -12.48 8.02
N TYR A 456 15.04 -11.28 7.80
CA TYR A 456 15.59 -10.44 8.86
C TYR A 456 15.11 -9.00 8.75
N ARG A 457 14.92 -8.35 9.90
CA ARG A 457 14.53 -6.95 10.06
C ARG A 457 15.65 -6.10 10.69
N PRO A 458 15.64 -4.77 10.52
CA PRO A 458 16.72 -3.87 10.94
C PRO A 458 16.74 -3.53 12.44
N ALA A 459 15.64 -3.71 13.17
CA ALA A 459 15.52 -3.33 14.58
C ALA A 459 14.72 -4.37 15.37
N VAL A 460 14.96 -4.43 16.68
CA VAL A 460 14.17 -5.31 17.58
C VAL A 460 12.71 -4.87 17.66
N ASP A 461 12.45 -3.57 17.52
CA ASP A 461 11.10 -2.99 17.45
C ASP A 461 11.01 -1.85 16.42
N CYS A 462 9.83 -1.71 15.82
CA CYS A 462 9.49 -0.77 14.77
C CYS A 462 7.96 -0.67 14.69
N ILE A 463 7.42 0.45 14.20
CA ILE A 463 6.00 0.53 13.84
C ILE A 463 5.59 -0.50 12.77
N MET A 464 6.53 -1.01 11.97
CA MET A 464 6.28 -2.11 11.03
C MET A 464 6.32 -3.50 11.70
N PHE A 465 6.68 -3.58 12.98
CA PHE A 465 6.80 -4.84 13.74
C PHE A 465 5.65 -5.02 14.74
N THR A 466 5.43 -4.08 15.65
CA THR A 466 4.46 -4.27 16.72
C THR A 466 3.57 -3.05 16.93
N LYS A 467 2.35 -3.31 17.43
CA LYS A 467 1.36 -2.28 17.75
C LYS A 467 1.85 -1.32 18.82
N GLY A 468 1.32 -0.09 18.78
CA GLY A 468 1.49 0.93 19.81
C GLY A 468 2.23 2.18 19.31
N ALA A 469 2.29 3.18 20.18
CA ALA A 469 2.91 4.47 19.88
C ALA A 469 4.44 4.34 19.87
N LYS A 470 5.03 4.13 18.70
CA LYS A 470 6.47 3.98 18.51
C LYS A 470 6.92 4.48 17.15
N PRO A 471 8.20 4.88 17.00
CA PRO A 471 8.68 5.39 15.74
C PRO A 471 8.95 4.29 14.71
N TYR A 472 9.09 4.70 13.45
CA TYR A 472 9.84 3.90 12.48
C TYR A 472 11.26 3.65 13.00
N CYS A 473 11.77 2.43 12.76
CA CYS A 473 13.19 2.16 12.95
C CYS A 473 14.04 3.04 12.01
N PRO A 474 15.35 3.23 12.28
CA PRO A 474 16.19 4.12 11.46
C PRO A 474 16.22 3.80 9.95
N VAL A 475 16.06 2.52 9.58
CA VAL A 475 16.02 2.09 8.17
C VAL A 475 14.70 2.49 7.49
N CYS A 476 13.58 2.24 8.15
CA CYS A 476 12.27 2.70 7.68
C CYS A 476 12.22 4.23 7.61
N LEU A 477 12.75 4.93 8.62
CA LEU A 477 12.81 6.39 8.65
C LEU A 477 13.57 6.97 7.46
N GLU A 478 14.72 6.38 7.12
CA GLU A 478 15.51 6.78 5.95
C GLU A 478 14.75 6.51 4.65
N ALA A 479 14.11 5.35 4.51
CA ALA A 479 13.31 5.03 3.34
C ALA A 479 12.13 6.00 3.14
N VAL A 480 11.43 6.37 4.21
CA VAL A 480 10.34 7.36 4.18
C VAL A 480 10.87 8.73 3.77
N ARG A 481 12.00 9.18 4.34
CA ARG A 481 12.64 10.46 3.96
C ARG A 481 13.00 10.51 2.48
N GLN A 482 13.57 9.43 1.95
CA GLN A 482 13.90 9.32 0.53
C GLN A 482 12.65 9.41 -0.34
N MET A 483 11.54 8.77 0.07
CA MET A 483 10.28 8.84 -0.66
C MET A 483 9.67 10.25 -0.64
N ILE A 484 9.64 10.93 0.51
CA ILE A 484 9.18 12.32 0.61
C ILE A 484 10.01 13.22 -0.31
N LYS A 485 11.35 13.06 -0.29
CA LYS A 485 12.25 13.82 -1.15
C LYS A 485 11.96 13.56 -2.64
N PHE A 486 11.72 12.30 -3.00
CA PHE A 486 11.44 11.93 -4.38
C PHE A 486 10.21 12.66 -4.98
N TYR A 487 9.17 12.87 -4.17
CA TYR A 487 7.98 13.61 -4.59
C TYR A 487 8.13 15.14 -4.47
N SER A 488 8.87 15.64 -3.48
CA SER A 488 8.84 17.06 -3.12
C SER A 488 10.06 17.91 -3.51
N ASP A 489 11.17 17.30 -3.96
CA ASP A 489 12.41 17.99 -4.37
C ASP A 489 12.72 17.79 -5.85
#